data_AF-A0A0S8G1T1-F1
#
_entry.id   AF-A0A0S8G1T1-F1
#
_cell.length_a   1.000
_cell.length_b   1.000
_cell.length_c   1.000
_cell.angle_alpha   90.00
_cell.angle_beta   90.00
_cell.angle_gamma   90.00
#
_symmetry.space_group_name_H-M   'P 1'
#
loop_
_entity.id
_entity.type
_entity.pdbx_description
1 polymer ?
#
loop_
_entity_poly.entity_id
_entity_poly.type
_entity_poly.pdbx_seq_one_letter_code
_entity_poly.pdbx_strand_id
1 'polypeptide(L)'
;MTADDVLTRLLDDGHIVETAEKYSEPGYDDPPAGRLILFSDWSGVSEHDMAVLENAGHEMEWSDEWDKCDECSGAVRTSANCYLWKPAYYRNKDDIVCERCVLANDGETRRYIDWCNGDFTRAITIDGIDLEKFGYKKLNDHSLQTGFHGGMNDDPETLGRNLQKVGVTEFVFVIDENSQFYTNWSVWIKTDIDVEMPNSKLPYDMATEMGKALRGEPTKHVDVVERTITPEEFIKGVKIKTHDKPTVTITRIRGKE
;
A
#
# COMPACT_ATOMS: atom_id res chain seq x y z
N MET A 1 -30.72 -8.64 -25.29
CA MET A 1 -29.63 -9.35 -24.60
C MET A 1 -29.89 -9.15 -23.12
N THR A 2 -29.97 -10.23 -22.35
CA THR A 2 -30.12 -10.17 -20.89
C THR A 2 -28.77 -9.86 -20.24
N ALA A 3 -28.76 -9.50 -18.95
CA ALA A 3 -27.51 -9.30 -18.22
C ALA A 3 -26.69 -10.60 -18.15
N ASP A 4 -27.35 -11.75 -18.02
CA ASP A 4 -26.70 -13.06 -18.00
C ASP A 4 -26.05 -13.38 -19.37
N ASP A 5 -26.70 -13.00 -20.48
CA ASP A 5 -26.12 -13.13 -21.83
C ASP A 5 -24.87 -12.25 -21.99
N VAL A 6 -24.90 -11.00 -21.49
CA VAL A 6 -23.74 -10.08 -21.53
C VAL A 6 -22.60 -10.62 -20.67
N LEU A 7 -22.91 -11.04 -19.43
CA LEU A 7 -21.93 -11.59 -18.50
C LEU A 7 -21.23 -12.81 -19.07
N THR A 8 -22.01 -13.77 -19.59
CA THR A 8 -21.47 -15.00 -20.20
C THR A 8 -20.55 -14.66 -21.37
N ARG A 9 -20.99 -13.76 -22.25
CA ARG A 9 -20.17 -13.32 -23.38
C ARG A 9 -18.85 -12.67 -22.94
N LEU A 10 -18.88 -11.76 -21.97
CA LEU A 10 -17.65 -11.08 -21.51
C LEU A 10 -16.69 -12.01 -20.78
N LEU A 11 -17.19 -13.06 -20.11
CA LEU A 11 -16.37 -14.13 -19.55
C LEU A 11 -15.72 -14.96 -20.67
N ASP A 12 -16.50 -15.37 -21.66
CA ASP A 12 -16.03 -16.18 -22.80
C ASP A 12 -15.00 -15.43 -23.66
N ASP A 13 -15.19 -14.12 -23.84
CA ASP A 13 -14.28 -13.23 -24.56
C ASP A 13 -13.00 -12.91 -23.76
N GLY A 14 -12.94 -13.31 -22.48
CA GLY A 14 -11.81 -13.06 -21.59
C GLY A 14 -11.65 -11.60 -21.14
N HIS A 15 -12.71 -10.80 -21.24
CA HIS A 15 -12.73 -9.44 -20.70
C HIS A 15 -12.73 -9.48 -19.17
N ILE A 16 -13.61 -10.29 -18.59
CA ILE A 16 -13.66 -10.48 -17.13
C ILE A 16 -12.61 -11.52 -16.76
N VAL A 17 -11.57 -11.10 -16.05
CA VAL A 17 -10.43 -11.95 -15.68
C VAL A 17 -10.67 -12.70 -14.38
N GLU A 18 -11.50 -12.16 -13.49
CA GLU A 18 -11.84 -12.76 -12.22
C GLU A 18 -13.17 -12.20 -11.68
N THR A 19 -13.78 -12.92 -10.73
CA THR A 19 -15.00 -12.52 -10.04
C THR A 19 -14.91 -12.79 -8.53
N ALA A 20 -15.69 -12.05 -7.76
CA ALA A 20 -15.92 -12.29 -6.34
C ALA A 20 -17.40 -12.11 -5.99
N GLU A 21 -17.87 -12.79 -4.94
CA GLU A 21 -19.27 -12.70 -4.48
C GLU A 21 -19.48 -11.60 -3.42
N LYS A 22 -18.40 -11.09 -2.83
CA LYS A 22 -18.43 -10.16 -1.69
C LYS A 22 -17.16 -9.33 -1.62
N TYR A 23 -17.25 -8.15 -1.00
CA TYR A 23 -16.08 -7.37 -0.64
C TYR A 23 -15.49 -7.85 0.69
N SER A 24 -14.17 -7.98 0.71
CA SER A 24 -13.39 -8.10 1.94
C SER A 24 -12.65 -6.82 2.30
N GLU A 25 -12.57 -5.87 1.37
CA GLU A 25 -12.11 -4.50 1.64
C GLU A 25 -13.12 -3.75 2.53
N PRO A 26 -12.68 -3.15 3.65
CA PRO A 26 -13.53 -2.31 4.49
C PRO A 26 -14.09 -1.09 3.74
N GLY A 27 -15.34 -0.72 4.03
CA GLY A 27 -15.99 0.45 3.46
C GLY A 27 -16.73 0.22 2.14
N TYR A 28 -16.83 -1.04 1.70
CA TYR A 28 -17.59 -1.46 0.53
C TYR A 28 -18.76 -2.35 0.96
N ASP A 29 -19.90 -2.22 0.28
CA ASP A 29 -21.09 -3.03 0.51
C ASP A 29 -21.12 -4.20 -0.48
N ASP A 30 -21.51 -5.38 0.01
CA ASP A 30 -21.65 -6.56 -0.84
C ASP A 30 -22.75 -6.35 -1.90
N PRO A 31 -22.56 -6.83 -3.14
CA PRO A 31 -23.59 -6.76 -4.15
C PRO A 31 -24.82 -7.59 -3.72
N PRO A 32 -26.02 -7.34 -4.30
CA PRO A 32 -27.21 -8.12 -4.00
C PRO A 32 -27.00 -9.63 -4.21
N ALA A 33 -27.73 -10.47 -3.47
CA ALA A 33 -27.59 -11.92 -3.55
C ALA A 33 -27.70 -12.45 -5.01
N GLY A 34 -26.71 -13.24 -5.43
CA GLY A 34 -26.61 -13.76 -6.79
C GLY A 34 -25.95 -12.81 -7.79
N ARG A 35 -25.48 -11.63 -7.34
CA ARG A 35 -24.65 -10.71 -8.12
C ARG A 35 -23.19 -10.83 -7.72
N LEU A 36 -22.33 -10.37 -8.62
CA LEU A 36 -20.89 -10.55 -8.57
C LEU A 36 -20.19 -9.20 -8.67
N ILE A 37 -19.00 -9.15 -8.11
CA ILE A 37 -17.99 -8.14 -8.37
C ILE A 37 -17.14 -8.69 -9.51
N LEU A 38 -17.02 -7.92 -10.59
CA LEU A 38 -16.37 -8.32 -11.83
C LEU A 38 -15.04 -7.55 -11.96
N PHE A 39 -13.93 -8.26 -12.17
CA PHE A 39 -12.63 -7.64 -12.38
C PHE A 39 -12.29 -7.65 -13.87
N SER A 40 -12.03 -6.48 -14.45
CA SER A 40 -11.71 -6.34 -15.88
C SER A 40 -10.80 -5.13 -16.13
N ASP A 41 -10.18 -5.08 -17.31
CA ASP A 41 -9.85 -3.80 -17.96
C ASP A 41 -11.09 -3.33 -18.73
N TRP A 42 -11.75 -2.28 -18.23
CA TRP A 42 -13.00 -1.79 -18.79
C TRP A 42 -12.81 -0.93 -20.04
N SER A 43 -11.56 -0.58 -20.41
CA SER A 43 -11.28 0.28 -21.57
C SER A 43 -11.69 -0.33 -22.90
N GLY A 44 -11.77 -1.66 -22.98
CA GLY A 44 -12.18 -2.41 -24.17
C GLY A 44 -13.65 -2.84 -24.19
N VAL A 45 -14.42 -2.56 -23.13
CA VAL A 45 -15.81 -3.01 -22.99
C VAL A 45 -16.76 -1.88 -23.37
N SER A 46 -17.85 -2.19 -24.08
CA SER A 46 -18.79 -1.16 -24.51
C SER A 46 -19.56 -0.54 -23.34
N GLU A 47 -19.82 0.77 -23.37
CA GLU A 47 -20.62 1.46 -22.35
C GLU A 47 -22.01 0.83 -22.17
N HIS A 48 -22.58 0.30 -23.26
CA HIS A 48 -23.86 -0.39 -23.20
C HIS A 48 -23.79 -1.68 -22.36
N ASP A 49 -22.75 -2.49 -22.54
CA ASP A 49 -22.58 -3.74 -21.78
C ASP A 49 -22.34 -3.46 -20.30
N MET A 50 -21.49 -2.48 -19.99
CA MET A 50 -21.23 -2.04 -18.61
C MET A 50 -22.53 -1.59 -17.94
N ALA A 51 -23.31 -0.74 -18.61
CA ALA A 51 -24.60 -0.29 -18.08
C ALA A 51 -25.60 -1.45 -17.90
N VAL A 52 -25.60 -2.47 -18.76
CA VAL A 52 -26.47 -3.65 -18.59
C VAL A 52 -26.10 -4.44 -17.33
N LEU A 53 -24.81 -4.63 -17.06
CA LEU A 53 -24.33 -5.35 -15.88
C LEU A 53 -24.58 -4.57 -14.57
N GLU A 54 -24.26 -3.27 -14.57
CA GLU A 54 -24.49 -2.39 -13.42
C GLU A 54 -25.98 -2.30 -13.07
N ASN A 55 -26.86 -2.12 -14.07
CA ASN A 55 -28.31 -2.10 -13.84
C ASN A 55 -28.87 -3.45 -13.36
N ALA A 56 -28.16 -4.55 -13.60
CA ALA A 56 -28.51 -5.85 -13.03
C ALA A 56 -28.03 -6.00 -11.57
N GLY A 57 -27.18 -5.11 -11.08
CA GLY A 57 -26.65 -5.09 -9.72
C GLY A 57 -25.29 -5.75 -9.57
N HIS A 58 -24.54 -5.95 -10.66
CA HIS A 58 -23.13 -6.34 -10.58
C HIS A 58 -22.26 -5.12 -10.29
N GLU A 59 -21.19 -5.33 -9.53
CA GLU A 59 -20.18 -4.31 -9.29
C GLU A 59 -19.03 -4.50 -10.28
N MET A 60 -18.42 -3.39 -10.71
CA MET A 60 -17.39 -3.39 -11.75
C MET A 60 -16.12 -2.74 -11.19
N GLU A 61 -15.06 -3.53 -11.12
CA GLU A 61 -13.79 -3.10 -10.53
C GLU A 61 -12.63 -3.29 -11.51
N TRP A 62 -11.63 -2.42 -11.42
CA TRP A 62 -10.46 -2.49 -12.29
C TRP A 62 -9.51 -3.60 -11.84
N SER A 63 -9.19 -4.52 -12.75
CA SER A 63 -8.36 -5.70 -12.46
C SER A 63 -6.91 -5.39 -12.04
N ASP A 64 -6.43 -4.16 -12.23
CA ASP A 64 -5.13 -3.68 -11.73
C ASP A 64 -5.24 -2.93 -10.37
N GLU A 65 -6.46 -2.67 -9.90
CA GLU A 65 -6.73 -2.06 -8.59
C GLU A 65 -7.28 -3.05 -7.56
N TRP A 66 -7.75 -4.22 -8.00
CA TRP A 66 -8.41 -5.22 -7.17
C TRP A 66 -7.89 -6.62 -7.45
N ASP A 67 -7.92 -7.44 -6.40
CA ASP A 67 -7.53 -8.84 -6.42
C ASP A 67 -8.45 -9.63 -5.46
N LYS A 68 -8.27 -10.94 -5.35
CA LYS A 68 -9.15 -11.80 -4.57
C LYS A 68 -8.39 -12.45 -3.42
N CYS A 69 -8.94 -12.37 -2.21
CA CYS A 69 -8.40 -13.05 -1.03
C CYS A 69 -8.36 -14.58 -1.26
N ASP A 70 -7.20 -15.21 -1.11
CA ASP A 70 -7.01 -16.65 -1.34
C ASP A 70 -7.75 -17.53 -0.32
N GLU A 71 -8.02 -17.00 0.88
CA GLU A 71 -8.69 -17.76 1.95
C GLU A 71 -10.23 -17.73 1.83
N CYS A 72 -10.81 -16.57 1.50
CA CYS A 72 -12.27 -16.39 1.54
C CYS A 72 -12.91 -15.98 0.20
N SER A 73 -12.09 -15.84 -0.84
CA SER A 73 -12.48 -15.43 -2.20
C SER A 73 -13.19 -14.07 -2.29
N GLY A 74 -13.08 -13.23 -1.26
CA GLY A 74 -13.63 -11.88 -1.28
C GLY A 74 -12.70 -10.88 -1.96
N ALA A 75 -13.27 -9.87 -2.60
CA ALA A 75 -12.54 -8.81 -3.29
C ALA A 75 -11.74 -7.95 -2.29
N VAL A 76 -10.46 -7.72 -2.58
CA VAL A 76 -9.56 -6.86 -1.81
C VAL A 76 -8.97 -5.81 -2.73
N ARG A 77 -8.89 -4.57 -2.27
CA ARG A 77 -8.33 -3.50 -3.09
C ARG A 77 -6.82 -3.50 -2.93
N THR A 78 -6.08 -3.55 -4.03
CA THR A 78 -4.60 -3.62 -4.02
C THR A 78 -3.92 -2.30 -4.36
N SER A 79 -4.70 -1.31 -4.77
CA SER A 79 -4.23 0.03 -5.13
C SER A 79 -4.91 1.09 -4.28
N ALA A 80 -4.14 2.05 -3.77
CA ALA A 80 -4.67 3.12 -2.93
C ALA A 80 -5.73 3.96 -3.65
N ASN A 81 -6.85 4.25 -3.00
CA ASN A 81 -7.88 5.16 -3.51
C ASN A 81 -7.75 6.60 -2.96
N CYS A 82 -6.96 6.80 -1.91
CA CYS A 82 -6.72 8.10 -1.30
C CYS A 82 -5.44 8.10 -0.46
N TYR A 83 -5.01 9.28 0.00
CA TYR A 83 -3.81 9.43 0.83
C TYR A 83 -3.92 8.80 2.23
N LEU A 84 -5.15 8.60 2.72
CA LEU A 84 -5.40 8.01 4.05
C LEU A 84 -5.52 6.49 3.99
N TRP A 85 -5.53 5.90 2.79
CA TRP A 85 -5.76 4.47 2.60
C TRP A 85 -4.61 3.66 3.19
N LYS A 86 -4.98 2.57 3.87
CA LYS A 86 -4.07 1.53 4.37
C LYS A 86 -4.54 0.21 3.76
N PRO A 87 -3.63 -0.66 3.30
CA PRO A 87 -4.00 -2.02 2.90
C PRO A 87 -4.71 -2.75 4.04
N ALA A 88 -5.94 -3.20 3.80
CA ALA A 88 -6.69 -4.09 4.67
C ALA A 88 -6.44 -5.57 4.30
N TYR A 89 -5.21 -5.87 3.87
CA TYR A 89 -4.75 -7.21 3.51
C TYR A 89 -3.24 -7.27 3.70
N TYR A 90 -2.68 -8.47 3.68
CA TYR A 90 -1.24 -8.65 3.44
C TYR A 90 -1.02 -9.59 2.27
N ARG A 91 0.03 -9.33 1.51
CA ARG A 91 0.42 -10.14 0.35
C ARG A 91 1.78 -10.76 0.64
N ASN A 92 1.83 -12.08 0.71
CA ASN A 92 3.07 -12.85 0.71
C ASN A 92 3.45 -13.17 -0.75
N LYS A 93 4.48 -14.00 -0.97
CA LYS A 93 4.98 -14.26 -2.33
C LYS A 93 3.89 -14.81 -3.28
N ASP A 94 3.01 -15.65 -2.75
CA ASP A 94 2.08 -16.44 -3.55
C ASP A 94 0.61 -16.23 -3.13
N ASP A 95 0.35 -15.67 -1.93
CA ASP A 95 -0.99 -15.47 -1.41
C ASP A 95 -1.29 -14.00 -1.04
N ILE A 96 -2.56 -13.62 -1.15
CA ILE A 96 -3.18 -12.42 -0.61
C ILE A 96 -4.27 -12.78 0.41
N VAL A 97 -4.15 -12.27 1.63
CA VAL A 97 -5.06 -12.59 2.74
C VAL A 97 -5.65 -11.29 3.30
N CYS A 98 -6.98 -11.17 3.25
CA CYS A 98 -7.69 -9.99 3.74
C CYS A 98 -7.68 -9.89 5.27
N GLU A 99 -7.93 -8.68 5.78
CA GLU A 99 -8.05 -8.35 7.20
C GLU A 99 -8.97 -9.32 7.94
N ARG A 100 -10.14 -9.62 7.39
CA ARG A 100 -11.10 -10.54 8.04
C ARG A 100 -10.49 -11.92 8.26
N CYS A 101 -9.68 -12.41 7.32
CA CYS A 101 -9.04 -13.73 7.43
C CYS A 101 -7.83 -13.68 8.38
N VAL A 102 -7.04 -12.60 8.35
CA VAL A 102 -5.97 -12.35 9.32
C VAL A 102 -6.51 -12.34 10.75
N LEU A 103 -7.64 -11.68 10.98
CA LEU A 103 -8.26 -11.54 12.29
C LEU A 103 -9.18 -12.72 12.66
N ALA A 104 -9.31 -13.73 11.80
CA ALA A 104 -10.25 -14.84 12.02
C ALA A 104 -9.90 -15.68 13.26
N ASN A 105 -8.61 -15.82 13.55
CA ASN A 105 -8.11 -16.50 14.74
C ASN A 105 -6.64 -16.12 15.03
N ASP A 106 -6.17 -16.45 16.23
CA ASP A 106 -4.81 -16.13 16.68
C ASP A 106 -3.70 -16.74 15.83
N GLY A 107 -3.96 -17.86 15.15
CA GLY A 107 -2.99 -18.52 14.26
C GLY A 107 -2.73 -17.69 13.01
N GLU A 108 -3.79 -17.24 12.34
CA GLU A 108 -3.66 -16.38 11.15
C GLU A 108 -3.10 -15.00 11.49
N THR A 109 -3.53 -14.44 12.62
CA THR A 109 -2.97 -13.16 13.11
C THR A 109 -1.47 -13.31 13.37
N ARG A 110 -1.04 -14.42 13.99
CA ARG A 110 0.38 -14.71 14.22
C ARG A 110 1.16 -14.87 12.92
N ARG A 111 0.62 -15.56 11.91
CA ARG A 111 1.26 -15.72 10.59
C ARG A 111 1.56 -14.36 9.95
N TYR A 112 0.64 -13.40 10.08
CA TYR A 112 0.85 -12.03 9.60
C TYR A 112 1.89 -11.25 10.43
N ILE A 113 1.83 -11.33 11.77
CA ILE A 113 2.83 -10.71 12.66
C ILE A 113 4.23 -11.25 12.33
N ASP A 114 4.38 -12.57 12.20
CA ASP A 114 5.65 -13.22 11.87
C ASP A 114 6.17 -12.79 10.48
N TRP A 115 5.27 -12.51 9.54
CA TRP A 115 5.63 -11.97 8.22
C TRP A 115 6.19 -10.53 8.32
N CYS A 116 5.73 -9.71 9.26
CA CYS A 116 6.28 -8.38 9.52
C CYS A 116 7.55 -8.42 10.40
N ASN A 117 7.72 -9.47 11.21
CA ASN A 117 8.70 -9.50 12.28
C ASN A 117 10.16 -9.39 11.78
N GLY A 118 10.90 -8.44 12.35
CA GLY A 118 12.32 -8.22 12.08
C GLY A 118 12.63 -7.58 10.72
N ASP A 119 11.60 -7.24 9.92
CA ASP A 119 11.75 -6.67 8.58
C ASP A 119 11.32 -5.19 8.57
N PHE A 120 12.29 -4.28 8.42
CA PHE A 120 12.04 -2.84 8.37
C PHE A 120 11.44 -2.33 7.06
N THR A 121 11.25 -3.22 6.08
CA THR A 121 10.52 -2.90 4.84
C THR A 121 9.03 -3.25 4.93
N ARG A 122 8.58 -3.78 6.08
CA ARG A 122 7.21 -4.20 6.34
C ARG A 122 6.66 -3.53 7.59
N ALA A 123 5.35 -3.33 7.61
CA ALA A 123 4.63 -2.82 8.76
C ALA A 123 3.24 -3.46 8.83
N ILE A 124 2.70 -3.51 10.03
CA ILE A 124 1.31 -3.85 10.29
C ILE A 124 0.45 -2.67 9.87
N THR A 125 -0.49 -2.93 8.97
CA THR A 125 -1.47 -1.94 8.45
C THR A 125 -2.91 -2.29 8.84
N ILE A 126 -3.15 -3.56 9.18
CA ILE A 126 -4.45 -4.07 9.61
C ILE A 126 -4.71 -3.65 11.05
N ASP A 127 -5.83 -2.98 11.27
CA ASP A 127 -6.27 -2.53 12.58
C ASP A 127 -6.83 -3.69 13.43
N GLY A 128 -6.92 -3.50 14.75
CA GLY A 128 -7.54 -4.48 15.65
C GLY A 128 -6.64 -5.63 16.13
N ILE A 129 -5.35 -5.66 15.74
CA ILE A 129 -4.38 -6.63 16.25
C ILE A 129 -3.89 -6.20 17.64
N ASP A 130 -4.22 -7.01 18.66
CA ASP A 130 -3.69 -6.85 20.01
C ASP A 130 -2.28 -7.47 20.12
N LEU A 131 -1.24 -6.66 19.89
CA LEU A 131 0.15 -7.10 19.93
C LEU A 131 0.63 -7.55 21.33
N GLU A 132 0.04 -7.01 22.41
CA GLU A 132 0.38 -7.41 23.78
C GLU A 132 0.01 -8.87 24.04
N LYS A 133 -1.14 -9.32 23.48
CA LYS A 133 -1.55 -10.73 23.51
C LYS A 133 -0.51 -11.67 22.87
N PHE A 134 0.27 -11.17 21.90
CA PHE A 134 1.35 -11.92 21.25
C PHE A 134 2.72 -11.73 21.92
N GLY A 135 2.77 -11.03 23.05
CA GLY A 135 3.98 -10.83 23.86
C GLY A 135 4.83 -9.64 23.43
N TYR A 136 4.33 -8.79 22.53
CA TYR A 136 5.01 -7.56 22.16
C TYR A 136 4.70 -6.45 23.16
N LYS A 137 5.61 -5.49 23.28
CA LYS A 137 5.45 -4.27 24.07
C LYS A 137 5.80 -3.09 23.19
N LYS A 138 5.02 -2.02 23.27
CA LYS A 138 5.31 -0.77 22.57
C LYS A 138 6.58 -0.16 23.15
N LEU A 139 7.56 0.14 22.30
CA LEU A 139 8.85 0.69 22.74
C LEU A 139 8.85 2.22 22.81
N ASN A 140 8.02 2.89 22.00
CA ASN A 140 7.95 4.35 21.92
C ASN A 140 6.66 4.90 22.55
N ASP A 141 6.78 5.90 23.44
CA ASP A 141 5.63 6.61 24.01
C ASP A 141 5.02 7.64 23.03
N HIS A 142 5.86 8.21 22.16
CA HIS A 142 5.48 9.21 21.16
C HIS A 142 5.44 8.58 19.76
N SER A 143 4.53 9.01 18.89
CA SER A 143 4.51 8.57 17.50
C SER A 143 5.79 8.98 16.77
N LEU A 144 6.38 8.03 16.04
CA LEU A 144 7.47 8.28 15.11
C LEU A 144 6.88 8.79 13.80
N GLN A 145 7.60 9.68 13.12
CA GLN A 145 7.06 10.38 11.95
C GLN A 145 8.03 10.38 10.79
N THR A 146 7.52 9.97 9.63
CA THR A 146 8.20 10.12 8.34
C THR A 146 7.34 11.01 7.46
N GLY A 147 7.88 12.10 6.91
CA GLY A 147 7.06 13.02 6.11
C GLY A 147 7.79 14.20 5.48
N PHE A 148 7.00 15.14 4.95
CA PHE A 148 7.48 16.32 4.22
C PHE A 148 7.55 17.60 5.06
N HIS A 149 7.44 17.50 6.38
CA HIS A 149 7.64 18.63 7.29
C HIS A 149 8.92 18.47 8.10
N GLY A 150 9.50 19.60 8.49
CA GLY A 150 10.75 19.62 9.25
C GLY A 150 10.61 18.85 10.56
N GLY A 151 11.56 17.96 10.84
CA GLY A 151 11.57 17.10 12.02
C GLY A 151 10.90 15.72 11.84
N MET A 152 10.16 15.50 10.74
CA MET A 152 9.54 14.22 10.39
C MET A 152 10.51 13.31 9.62
N ASN A 153 11.66 13.03 10.25
CA ASN A 153 12.77 12.30 9.66
C ASN A 153 13.10 11.00 10.39
N ASP A 154 12.13 10.43 11.11
CA ASP A 154 12.26 9.07 11.60
C ASP A 154 12.25 8.10 10.41
N ASP A 155 13.07 7.06 10.51
CA ASP A 155 13.33 6.10 9.45
C ASP A 155 13.31 4.68 10.02
N PRO A 156 12.33 3.83 9.61
CA PRO A 156 12.20 2.46 10.09
C PRO A 156 13.46 1.62 9.87
N GLU A 157 14.18 1.84 8.77
CA GLU A 157 15.43 1.13 8.48
C GLU A 157 16.52 1.48 9.48
N THR A 158 16.76 2.76 9.72
CA THR A 158 17.73 3.25 10.71
C THR A 158 17.40 2.70 12.10
N LEU A 159 16.13 2.77 12.52
CA LEU A 159 15.68 2.25 13.80
C LEU A 159 15.85 0.72 13.88
N GLY A 160 15.37 -0.03 12.89
CA GLY A 160 15.46 -1.49 12.84
C GLY A 160 16.90 -1.99 12.90
N ARG A 161 17.82 -1.34 12.16
CA ARG A 161 19.25 -1.67 12.22
C ARG A 161 19.85 -1.37 13.59
N ASN A 162 19.42 -0.30 14.26
CA ASN A 162 19.91 0.04 15.59
C ASN A 162 19.35 -0.90 16.68
N LEU A 163 18.10 -1.34 16.55
CA LEU A 163 17.52 -2.40 17.39
C LEU A 163 18.31 -3.70 17.26
N GLN A 164 18.63 -4.13 16.04
CA GLN A 164 19.42 -5.33 15.81
C GLN A 164 20.83 -5.24 16.43
N LYS A 165 21.48 -4.07 16.38
CA LYS A 165 22.81 -3.87 17.00
C LYS A 165 22.80 -4.03 18.51
N VAL A 166 21.68 -3.73 19.17
CA VAL A 166 21.51 -3.93 20.63
C VAL A 166 20.89 -5.29 20.97
N GLY A 167 20.76 -6.18 19.99
CA GLY A 167 20.32 -7.56 20.19
C GLY A 167 18.81 -7.78 20.08
N VAL A 168 18.02 -6.76 19.73
CA VAL A 168 16.58 -6.91 19.50
C VAL A 168 16.34 -7.42 18.08
N THR A 169 15.81 -8.64 17.98
CA THR A 169 15.54 -9.31 16.69
C THR A 169 14.05 -9.53 16.42
N GLU A 170 13.22 -9.62 17.46
CA GLU A 170 11.77 -9.64 17.34
C GLU A 170 11.21 -8.22 17.53
N PHE A 171 10.90 -7.55 16.42
CA PHE A 171 10.24 -6.26 16.40
C PHE A 171 9.29 -6.16 15.20
N VAL A 172 8.23 -5.38 15.34
CA VAL A 172 7.30 -5.05 14.26
C VAL A 172 7.06 -3.55 14.24
N PHE A 173 6.92 -2.98 13.04
CA PHE A 173 6.43 -1.63 12.85
C PHE A 173 4.93 -1.65 12.63
N VAL A 174 4.22 -0.63 13.13
CA VAL A 174 2.77 -0.47 12.98
C VAL A 174 2.50 0.91 12.39
N ILE A 175 1.69 0.98 11.33
CA ILE A 175 1.24 2.25 10.75
C ILE A 175 0.06 2.75 11.59
N ASP A 176 0.31 3.76 12.41
CA ASP A 176 -0.71 4.36 13.28
C ASP A 176 -1.63 5.30 12.49
N GLU A 177 -1.07 6.06 11.55
CA GLU A 177 -1.80 7.04 10.74
C GLU A 177 -1.11 7.25 9.39
N ASN A 178 -1.90 7.32 8.31
CA ASN A 178 -1.44 7.79 7.01
C ASN A 178 -2.09 9.13 6.68
N SER A 179 -1.31 10.05 6.12
CA SER A 179 -1.72 11.37 5.67
C SER A 179 -1.11 11.68 4.30
N GLN A 180 -1.60 12.73 3.65
CA GLN A 180 -1.02 13.21 2.38
C GLN A 180 0.46 13.61 2.51
N PHE A 181 0.89 14.06 3.69
CA PHE A 181 2.23 14.64 3.87
C PHE A 181 3.11 13.90 4.87
N TYR A 182 2.57 12.93 5.61
CA TYR A 182 3.31 12.19 6.61
C TYR A 182 2.64 10.86 6.94
N THR A 183 3.41 9.99 7.60
CA THR A 183 2.95 8.75 8.20
C THR A 183 3.40 8.74 9.66
N ASN A 184 2.47 8.49 10.57
CA ASN A 184 2.78 8.19 11.96
C ASN A 184 2.89 6.68 12.12
N TRP A 185 3.91 6.25 12.85
CA TRP A 185 4.13 4.84 13.08
C TRP A 185 4.74 4.58 14.45
N SER A 186 4.59 3.34 14.90
CA SER A 186 5.07 2.86 16.18
C SER A 186 5.94 1.62 15.99
N VAL A 187 6.80 1.35 16.97
CA VAL A 187 7.61 0.14 17.02
C VAL A 187 7.24 -0.67 18.25
N TRP A 188 7.04 -1.96 18.04
CA TRP A 188 6.73 -2.91 19.08
C TRP A 188 7.83 -3.96 19.10
N ILE A 189 8.31 -4.31 20.28
CA ILE A 189 9.40 -5.26 20.47
C ILE A 189 8.95 -6.41 21.34
N LYS A 190 9.56 -7.57 21.14
CA LYS A 190 9.39 -8.74 21.98
C LYS A 190 10.75 -9.20 22.47
N THR A 191 11.08 -8.81 23.69
CA THR A 191 12.38 -9.08 24.31
C THR A 191 12.27 -9.02 25.83
N ASP A 192 13.16 -9.73 26.51
CA ASP A 192 13.33 -9.68 27.96
C ASP A 192 14.34 -8.61 28.41
N ILE A 193 15.02 -7.98 27.45
CA ILE A 193 16.00 -6.92 27.71
C ILE A 193 15.25 -5.58 27.84
N ASP A 194 15.62 -4.79 28.84
CA ASP A 194 15.18 -3.39 28.91
C ASP A 194 15.97 -2.57 27.88
N VAL A 195 15.26 -1.99 26.91
CA VAL A 195 15.85 -1.34 25.74
C VAL A 195 15.41 0.11 25.75
N GLU A 196 16.37 1.03 25.85
CA GLU A 196 16.11 2.43 25.56
C GLU A 196 15.88 2.63 24.06
N MET A 197 14.99 3.55 23.71
CA MET A 197 14.65 3.86 22.32
C MET A 197 15.91 4.25 21.51
N PRO A 198 16.33 3.44 20.52
CA PRO A 198 17.48 3.80 19.71
C PRO A 198 17.17 4.99 18.81
N ASN A 199 18.22 5.64 18.28
CA ASN A 199 18.03 6.69 17.28
C ASN A 199 17.27 6.15 16.06
N SER A 200 16.11 6.75 15.80
CA SER A 200 15.28 6.50 14.62
C SER A 200 15.58 7.46 13.48
N LYS A 201 16.28 8.56 13.74
CA LYS A 201 16.36 9.67 12.79
C LYS A 201 17.45 9.48 11.75
N LEU A 202 17.13 9.86 10.51
CA LEU A 202 18.12 10.11 9.48
C LEU A 202 19.11 11.21 9.94
N PRO A 203 20.37 11.18 9.46
CA PRO A 203 21.36 12.20 9.79
C PRO A 203 21.09 13.55 9.10
N TYR A 204 19.98 13.67 8.35
CA TYR A 204 19.52 14.87 7.66
C TYR A 204 17.98 14.95 7.71
N ASP A 205 17.45 16.12 7.39
CA ASP A 205 16.01 16.38 7.30
C ASP A 205 15.57 16.28 5.84
N MET A 206 14.79 15.24 5.51
CA MET A 206 14.39 14.94 4.13
C MET A 206 13.59 16.08 3.50
N ALA A 207 12.66 16.68 4.26
CA ALA A 207 11.84 17.80 3.79
C ALA A 207 12.70 19.01 3.40
N THR A 208 13.71 19.33 4.21
CA THR A 208 14.67 20.40 3.94
C THR A 208 15.49 20.10 2.69
N GLU A 209 16.01 18.88 2.54
CA GLU A 209 16.80 18.47 1.38
C GLU A 209 15.98 18.44 0.08
N MET A 210 14.73 17.97 0.13
CA MET A 210 13.79 18.05 -1.00
C MET A 210 13.46 19.51 -1.35
N GLY A 211 13.26 20.37 -0.35
CA GLY A 211 13.03 21.79 -0.56
C GLY A 211 14.20 22.47 -1.28
N LYS A 212 15.45 22.13 -0.93
CA LYS A 212 16.65 22.58 -1.65
C LYS A 212 16.62 22.11 -3.10
N ALA A 213 16.42 20.81 -3.32
CA ALA A 213 16.35 20.20 -4.65
C ALA A 213 15.32 20.91 -5.56
N LEU A 214 14.11 21.16 -5.05
CA LEU A 214 13.04 21.83 -5.79
C LEU A 214 13.35 23.30 -6.15
N ARG A 215 14.16 23.98 -5.34
CA ARG A 215 14.65 25.35 -5.63
C ARG A 215 15.90 25.36 -6.52
N GLY A 216 16.41 24.21 -6.93
CA GLY A 216 17.66 24.09 -7.68
C GLY A 216 18.91 24.35 -6.82
N GLU A 217 18.78 24.29 -5.50
CA GLU A 217 19.90 24.41 -4.58
C GLU A 217 20.64 23.06 -4.48
N PRO A 218 21.98 23.05 -4.33
CA PRO A 218 22.73 21.82 -4.15
C PRO A 218 22.31 21.06 -2.88
N THR A 219 22.15 19.75 -3.02
CA THR A 219 21.90 18.79 -1.93
C THR A 219 22.79 17.57 -2.12
N LYS A 220 23.21 16.95 -1.01
CA LYS A 220 24.01 15.71 -1.03
C LYS A 220 23.16 14.45 -0.93
N HIS A 221 21.89 14.62 -0.59
CA HIS A 221 21.01 13.54 -0.13
C HIS A 221 19.86 13.26 -1.09
N VAL A 222 19.51 14.23 -1.95
CA VAL A 222 18.45 14.08 -2.96
C VAL A 222 19.07 14.29 -4.34
N ASP A 223 18.91 13.32 -5.23
CA ASP A 223 19.37 13.46 -6.61
C ASP A 223 18.33 14.27 -7.41
N VAL A 224 18.79 15.23 -8.23
CA VAL A 224 17.91 15.99 -9.13
C VAL A 224 18.16 15.51 -10.55
N VAL A 225 17.14 14.92 -11.16
CA VAL A 225 17.17 14.44 -12.54
C VAL A 225 16.32 15.37 -13.39
N GLU A 226 16.95 16.15 -14.25
CA GLU A 226 16.23 16.92 -15.28
C GLU A 226 16.04 16.05 -16.53
N ARG A 227 14.80 15.99 -17.04
CA ARG A 227 14.49 15.31 -18.30
C ARG A 227 13.62 16.20 -19.17
N THR A 228 13.96 16.27 -20.45
CA THR A 228 13.06 16.80 -21.48
C THR A 228 12.37 15.65 -22.18
N ILE A 229 11.04 15.68 -22.23
CA ILE A 229 10.23 14.68 -22.94
C ILE A 229 9.38 15.32 -24.03
N THR A 230 9.00 14.53 -25.02
CA THR A 230 8.02 14.96 -26.02
C THR A 230 6.58 14.86 -25.48
N PRO A 231 5.61 15.56 -26.08
CA PRO A 231 4.19 15.37 -25.75
C PRO A 231 3.74 13.90 -25.86
N GLU A 232 4.25 13.17 -26.86
CA GLU A 232 3.91 11.77 -27.07
C GLU A 232 4.48 10.86 -25.97
N GLU A 233 5.69 11.15 -25.49
CA GLU A 233 6.28 10.45 -24.34
C GLU A 233 5.51 10.74 -23.04
N PHE A 234 5.04 11.98 -22.87
CA PHE A 234 4.19 12.35 -21.72
C PHE A 234 2.87 11.58 -21.75
N ILE A 235 2.20 11.55 -22.90
CA ILE A 235 0.92 10.84 -23.10
C ILE A 235 1.09 9.33 -22.86
N LYS A 236 2.23 8.75 -23.26
CA LYS A 236 2.50 7.31 -23.07
C LYS A 236 2.91 6.93 -21.64
N GLY A 237 3.06 7.89 -20.73
CA GLY A 237 3.42 7.61 -19.34
C GLY A 237 4.79 6.92 -19.21
N VAL A 238 5.83 7.44 -19.86
CA VAL A 238 7.17 6.83 -19.80
C VAL A 238 7.62 6.68 -18.35
N LYS A 239 7.76 5.43 -17.90
CA LYS A 239 8.23 5.10 -16.54
C LYS A 239 9.62 5.66 -16.30
N ILE A 240 9.79 6.35 -15.17
CA ILE A 240 11.08 6.80 -14.67
C ILE A 240 11.75 5.60 -13.99
N LYS A 241 13.03 5.36 -14.26
CA LYS A 241 13.77 4.32 -13.55
C LYS A 241 13.88 4.71 -12.08
N THR A 242 13.64 3.76 -11.18
CA THR A 242 13.90 3.93 -9.77
C THR A 242 15.41 4.06 -9.53
N HIS A 243 15.80 4.98 -8.66
CA HIS A 243 17.18 5.20 -8.25
C HIS A 243 17.37 4.76 -6.79
N ASP A 244 18.59 4.39 -6.41
CA ASP A 244 18.92 3.98 -5.04
C ASP A 244 18.83 5.13 -4.02
N LYS A 245 18.65 6.36 -4.49
CA LYS A 245 18.49 7.57 -3.66
C LYS A 245 17.15 8.24 -3.90
N PRO A 246 16.64 8.98 -2.90
CA PRO A 246 15.54 9.91 -3.10
C PRO A 246 15.84 10.81 -4.30
N THR A 247 14.94 10.82 -5.29
CA THR A 247 15.16 11.52 -6.55
C THR A 247 14.01 12.48 -6.83
N VAL A 248 14.33 13.74 -7.12
CA VAL A 248 13.39 14.71 -7.67
C VAL A 248 13.58 14.73 -9.17
N THR A 249 12.55 14.32 -9.92
CA THR A 249 12.58 14.41 -11.39
C THR A 249 11.87 15.67 -11.85
N ILE A 250 12.62 16.57 -12.50
CA ILE A 250 12.07 17.77 -13.12
C ILE A 250 11.86 17.46 -14.60
N THR A 251 10.58 17.30 -14.99
CA THR A 251 10.21 16.99 -16.38
C THR A 251 9.81 18.27 -17.12
N ARG A 252 10.50 18.57 -18.23
CA ARG A 252 10.15 19.68 -19.14
C ARG A 252 9.57 19.11 -20.43
N ILE A 253 8.41 19.60 -20.85
CA ILE A 253 7.82 19.20 -22.14
C ILE A 253 8.39 20.13 -23.22
N ARG A 254 9.01 19.56 -24.24
CA ARG A 254 9.49 20.36 -25.38
C ARG A 254 8.29 20.97 -26.10
N GLY A 255 8.23 22.31 -26.18
CA GLY A 255 7.22 23.00 -26.98
C GLY A 255 7.31 22.59 -28.45
N LYS A 256 6.18 22.53 -29.14
CA LYS A 256 6.17 22.42 -30.61
C LYS A 256 6.78 23.70 -31.18
N GLU A 257 7.86 23.57 -31.94
CA GLU A 257 8.40 24.63 -32.80
C GLU A 257 7.39 24.97 -33.92
#